data_AF-A0A350DH00-F1
#
_entry.id   AF-A0A350DH00-F1
#
_cell.length_a   1.000
_cell.length_b   1.000
_cell.length_c   1.000
_cell.angle_alpha   90.00
_cell.angle_beta   90.00
_cell.angle_gamma   90.00
#
_symmetry.space_group_name_H-M   'P 1'
#
loop_
_entity.id
_entity.type
_entity.pdbx_description
1 polymer ?
#
loop_
_entity_poly.entity_id
_entity_poly.type
_entity_poly.pdbx_seq_one_letter_code
_entity_poly.pdbx_strand_id
1 'polypeptide(L)'
;MTNPQNREENLKRGAFTRFLDSVEWLGNLLPHPVTLFAILCVLVVLASGIAAALGVSVADPRPANEGEWIAVNSLLNAEGLRLLVTNMVTNFTGFAPLGTVLVAMLGVGVAEHS
;
A
#
# COMPACT_ATOMS: atom_id res chain seq x y z
N MET A 1 8.12 -47.80 -29.05
CA MET A 1 6.85 -47.59 -28.31
C MET A 1 7.04 -46.41 -27.36
N THR A 2 6.88 -45.19 -27.85
CA THR A 2 6.96 -43.98 -27.00
C THR A 2 5.65 -43.83 -26.26
N ASN A 3 5.68 -44.11 -24.96
CA ASN A 3 4.53 -44.00 -24.06
C ASN A 3 3.94 -42.58 -24.13
N PRO A 4 2.66 -42.39 -24.53
CA PRO A 4 2.03 -41.07 -24.64
C PRO A 4 1.95 -40.29 -23.32
N GLN A 5 2.16 -40.96 -22.18
CA GLN A 5 2.15 -40.35 -20.84
C GLN A 5 3.29 -39.33 -20.60
N ASN A 6 4.45 -39.45 -21.28
CA ASN A 6 5.59 -38.55 -21.09
C ASN A 6 5.45 -37.16 -21.76
N ARG A 7 4.48 -37.00 -22.68
CA ARG A 7 4.29 -35.74 -23.42
C ARG A 7 3.43 -34.74 -22.65
N GLU A 8 2.50 -35.22 -21.83
CA GLU A 8 1.65 -34.37 -20.99
C GLU A 8 2.41 -33.78 -19.79
N GLU A 9 3.37 -34.51 -19.20
CA GLU A 9 4.17 -34.01 -18.07
C GLU A 9 5.08 -32.84 -18.47
N ASN A 10 5.67 -32.89 -19.67
CA ASN A 10 6.52 -31.81 -20.20
C ASN A 10 5.75 -30.52 -20.53
N LEU A 11 4.51 -30.65 -21.02
CA LEU A 11 3.65 -29.49 -21.32
C LEU A 11 3.17 -28.77 -20.06
N LYS A 12 2.85 -29.53 -18.99
CA LYS A 12 2.45 -28.96 -17.69
C LYS A 12 3.62 -28.27 -16.97
N ARG A 13 4.84 -28.83 -17.06
CA ARG A 13 6.04 -28.19 -16.53
C ARG A 13 6.33 -26.85 -17.21
N GLY A 14 6.16 -26.75 -18.54
CA GLY A 14 6.41 -25.49 -19.26
C GLY A 14 5.46 -24.33 -18.87
N ALA A 15 4.17 -24.60 -18.68
CA ALA A 15 3.22 -23.57 -18.26
C ALA A 15 3.41 -23.16 -16.79
N PHE A 16 3.71 -24.13 -15.92
CA PHE A 16 3.99 -23.87 -14.51
C PHE A 16 5.30 -23.10 -14.30
N THR A 17 6.36 -23.45 -15.04
CA THR A 17 7.62 -22.70 -15.01
C THR A 17 7.41 -21.25 -15.47
N ARG A 18 6.69 -21.01 -16.57
CA ARG A 18 6.38 -19.64 -17.02
C ARG A 18 5.58 -18.83 -15.98
N PHE A 19 4.68 -19.48 -15.25
CA PHE A 19 3.96 -18.85 -14.15
C PHE A 19 4.93 -18.45 -13.02
N LEU A 20 5.82 -19.34 -12.61
CA LEU A 20 6.84 -19.04 -11.60
C LEU A 20 7.79 -17.93 -12.05
N ASP A 21 8.25 -17.95 -13.30
CA ASP A 21 9.09 -16.90 -13.89
C ASP A 21 8.39 -15.52 -13.80
N SER A 22 7.08 -15.50 -14.01
CA SER A 22 6.27 -14.27 -13.91
C SER A 22 6.16 -13.78 -12.47
N VAL A 23 6.00 -14.69 -11.50
CA VAL A 23 5.92 -14.36 -10.06
C VAL A 23 7.28 -13.87 -9.55
N GLU A 24 8.37 -14.53 -9.94
CA GLU A 24 9.73 -14.10 -9.59
C GLU A 24 10.03 -12.71 -10.14
N TRP A 25 9.69 -12.48 -11.42
CA TRP A 25 9.85 -11.17 -12.04
C TRP A 25 9.03 -10.09 -11.31
N LEU A 26 7.78 -10.40 -10.95
CA LEU A 26 6.91 -9.46 -10.23
C LEU A 26 7.43 -9.16 -8.81
N GLY A 27 7.99 -10.17 -8.13
CA GLY A 27 8.61 -10.02 -6.82
C GLY A 27 9.85 -9.13 -6.86
N ASN A 28 10.69 -9.28 -7.89
CA ASN A 28 11.89 -8.46 -8.08
C ASN A 28 11.59 -7.03 -8.59
N LEU A 29 10.40 -6.80 -9.15
CA LEU A 29 10.00 -5.48 -9.65
C LEU A 29 9.63 -4.51 -8.51
N LEU A 30 9.20 -5.02 -7.37
CA LEU A 30 8.75 -4.19 -6.25
C LEU A 30 9.96 -3.49 -5.60
N PRO A 31 9.99 -2.14 -5.56
CA PRO A 31 11.07 -1.43 -4.89
C PRO A 31 11.00 -1.69 -3.38
N HIS A 32 12.10 -1.41 -2.68
CA HIS A 32 12.17 -1.50 -1.22
C HIS A 32 10.92 -0.86 -0.58
N PRO A 33 10.26 -1.48 0.42
CA PRO A 33 8.96 -1.02 0.92
C PRO A 33 8.90 0.47 1.26
N VAL A 34 9.97 1.01 1.85
CA VAL A 34 10.08 2.45 2.16
C VAL A 34 9.96 3.32 0.91
N THR A 35 10.64 2.95 -0.18
CA THR A 35 10.58 3.66 -1.46
C THR A 35 9.20 3.56 -2.08
N LEU A 36 8.56 2.39 -1.99
CA LEU A 36 7.19 2.17 -2.46
C LEU A 36 6.23 3.14 -1.76
N PHE A 37 6.27 3.20 -0.42
CA PHE A 37 5.42 4.12 0.34
C PHE A 37 5.74 5.59 0.05
N ALA A 38 7.01 5.95 -0.12
CA ALA A 38 7.38 7.32 -0.51
C ALA A 38 6.78 7.72 -1.86
N ILE A 39 6.84 6.82 -2.86
CA ILE A 39 6.21 7.03 -4.17
C ILE A 39 4.68 7.17 -4.02
N LEU A 40 4.03 6.29 -3.25
CA LEU A 40 2.60 6.39 -2.99
C LEU A 40 2.20 7.71 -2.32
N CYS A 41 2.96 8.19 -1.34
CA CYS A 41 2.72 9.48 -0.69
C CYS A 41 2.78 10.64 -1.69
N VAL A 42 3.81 10.67 -2.55
CA VAL A 42 3.94 11.68 -3.61
C VAL A 42 2.77 11.59 -4.59
N LEU A 43 2.41 10.39 -5.01
CA LEU A 43 1.27 10.16 -5.89
C LEU A 43 -0.04 10.65 -5.29
N VAL A 44 -0.30 10.39 -4.00
CA VAL A 44 -1.50 10.87 -3.29
C VAL A 44 -1.53 12.40 -3.24
N VAL A 45 -0.41 13.04 -2.93
CA VAL A 45 -0.31 14.51 -2.93
C VAL A 45 -0.66 15.08 -4.31
N LEU A 46 -0.06 14.56 -5.38
CA LEU A 46 -0.32 15.01 -6.74
C LEU A 46 -1.76 14.72 -7.19
N ALA A 47 -2.24 13.50 -6.96
CA ALA A 47 -3.58 13.06 -7.33
C ALA A 47 -4.66 13.88 -6.61
N SER A 48 -4.46 14.20 -5.33
CA SER A 48 -5.38 15.05 -4.57
C SER A 48 -5.48 16.46 -5.17
N GLY A 49 -4.37 17.01 -5.65
CA GLY A 49 -4.34 18.31 -6.32
C GLY A 49 -5.09 18.31 -7.64
N ILE A 50 -4.86 17.30 -8.49
CA ILE A 50 -5.53 17.17 -9.79
C ILE A 50 -7.04 16.95 -9.59
N ALA A 51 -7.42 16.00 -8.73
CA ALA A 51 -8.83 15.67 -8.51
C ALA A 51 -9.61 16.82 -7.85
N ALA A 52 -9.01 17.56 -6.92
CA ALA A 52 -9.62 18.75 -6.36
C ALA A 52 -9.76 19.88 -7.39
N ALA A 53 -8.75 20.08 -8.26
CA ALA A 53 -8.84 21.07 -9.34
C ALA A 53 -9.94 20.77 -10.36
N LEU A 54 -10.24 19.48 -10.57
CA LEU A 54 -11.36 19.01 -11.39
C LEU A 54 -12.72 19.06 -10.65
N GLY A 55 -12.75 19.44 -9.36
CA GLY A 55 -13.97 19.51 -8.56
C GLY A 55 -14.60 18.15 -8.28
N VAL A 56 -13.80 17.08 -8.23
CA VAL A 56 -14.31 15.72 -7.99
C VAL A 56 -14.99 15.64 -6.62
N SER A 57 -16.25 15.18 -6.64
CA SER A 57 -17.04 14.91 -5.44
C SER A 57 -17.94 13.69 -5.67
N VAL A 58 -18.34 13.05 -4.58
CA VAL A 58 -19.23 11.89 -4.58
C VAL A 58 -20.27 12.04 -3.46
N ALA A 59 -21.50 11.59 -3.71
CA ALA A 59 -22.53 11.58 -2.68
C ALA A 59 -22.09 10.67 -1.52
N ASP A 60 -22.35 11.09 -0.28
CA ASP A 60 -22.02 10.30 0.90
C ASP A 60 -22.90 9.04 0.95
N PRO A 61 -22.32 7.82 0.92
CA PRO A 61 -23.11 6.58 0.96
C PRO A 61 -23.64 6.24 2.35
N ARG A 62 -23.26 6.98 3.40
CA ARG A 62 -23.64 6.69 4.79
C ARG A 62 -25.07 7.15 5.05
N PRO A 63 -25.97 6.29 5.58
CA PRO A 63 -27.37 6.66 5.84
C PRO A 63 -27.54 7.85 6.79
N ALA A 64 -26.59 8.05 7.71
CA ALA A 64 -26.62 9.17 8.65
C ALA A 64 -26.38 10.54 7.99
N ASN A 65 -25.83 10.56 6.78
CA ASN A 65 -25.41 11.77 6.06
C ASN A 65 -26.11 11.87 4.69
N GLU A 66 -27.35 11.38 4.62
CA GLU A 66 -28.11 11.35 3.36
C GLU A 66 -28.27 12.77 2.79
N GLY A 67 -27.85 12.96 1.53
CA GLY A 67 -27.85 14.25 0.85
C GLY A 67 -26.55 15.06 0.98
N GLU A 68 -25.59 14.61 1.79
CA GLU A 68 -24.26 15.23 1.86
C GLU A 68 -23.32 14.75 0.74
N TRP A 69 -22.32 15.56 0.44
CA TRP A 69 -21.32 15.29 -0.60
C TRP A 69 -19.91 15.28 0.01
N ILE A 70 -19.13 14.26 -0.36
CA ILE A 70 -17.72 14.14 -0.02
C ILE A 70 -16.90 14.70 -1.19
N ALA A 71 -16.25 15.83 -0.97
CA ALA A 71 -15.37 16.47 -1.95
C ALA A 71 -13.89 16.09 -1.72
N VAL A 72 -13.11 16.05 -2.79
CA VAL A 72 -11.66 15.85 -2.68
C VAL A 72 -10.99 17.11 -2.12
N ASN A 73 -10.22 16.94 -1.05
CA ASN A 73 -9.39 18.00 -0.48
C ASN A 73 -7.97 17.92 -1.04
N SER A 74 -7.48 19.01 -1.64
CA SER A 74 -6.12 19.09 -2.18
C SER A 74 -5.08 19.19 -1.06
N LEU A 75 -4.03 18.37 -1.14
CA LEU A 75 -2.85 18.47 -0.27
C LEU A 75 -1.82 19.50 -0.77
N LEU A 76 -2.02 20.06 -1.98
CA LEU A 76 -1.12 21.03 -2.60
C LEU A 76 -1.50 22.50 -2.33
N ASN A 77 -2.57 22.75 -1.56
CA ASN A 77 -2.95 24.10 -1.14
C ASN A 77 -2.41 24.41 0.28
N ALA A 78 -2.57 25.65 0.73
CA ALA A 78 -2.04 26.09 2.04
C ALA A 78 -2.59 25.28 3.22
N GLU A 79 -3.88 24.91 3.18
CA GLU A 79 -4.53 24.14 4.23
C GLU A 79 -4.05 22.67 4.24
N GLY A 80 -3.94 22.05 3.07
CA GLY A 80 -3.44 20.69 2.90
C GLY A 80 -1.97 20.55 3.31
N LEU A 81 -1.12 21.53 2.97
CA LEU A 81 0.27 21.54 3.41
C LEU A 81 0.36 21.70 4.94
N ARG A 82 -0.46 22.59 5.52
CA ARG A 82 -0.56 22.71 6.98
C ARG A 82 -0.95 21.37 7.60
N LEU A 83 -2.00 20.73 7.09
CA LEU A 83 -2.47 19.43 7.56
C LEU A 83 -1.35 18.37 7.53
N LEU A 84 -0.60 18.29 6.43
CA LEU A 84 0.52 17.34 6.29
C LEU A 84 1.57 17.57 7.39
N VAL A 85 2.04 18.80 7.56
CA VAL A 85 3.13 19.11 8.50
C VAL A 85 2.66 18.99 9.94
N THR A 86 1.45 19.47 10.27
CA THR A 86 0.96 19.45 11.66
C THR A 86 0.63 18.04 12.14
N ASN A 87 0.21 17.14 11.23
CA ASN A 87 -0.18 15.77 11.61
C ASN A 87 0.92 14.73 11.33
N MET A 88 2.06 15.10 10.76
CA MET A 88 3.10 14.13 10.40
C MET A 88 3.55 13.27 11.58
N VAL A 89 3.84 13.90 12.73
CA VAL A 89 4.31 13.19 13.93
C VAL A 89 3.19 12.36 14.55
N THR A 90 1.99 12.93 14.68
CA THR A 90 0.83 12.24 15.29
C THR A 90 0.38 11.05 14.45
N ASN A 91 0.45 11.13 13.12
CA ASN A 91 0.17 10.01 12.23
C ASN A 91 1.21 8.89 12.40
N PHE A 92 2.49 9.24 12.58
CA PHE A 92 3.55 8.26 12.79
C PHE A 92 3.45 7.57 14.16
N THR A 93 3.29 8.34 15.24
CA THR A 93 3.23 7.80 16.61
C THR A 93 1.88 7.14 16.92
N GLY A 94 0.80 7.59 16.29
CA GLY A 94 -0.54 7.03 16.42
C GLY A 94 -0.76 5.76 15.59
N PHE A 95 0.22 5.32 14.80
CA PHE A 95 0.11 4.10 14.03
C PHE A 95 0.10 2.88 14.96
N ALA A 96 -1.05 2.24 15.12
CA ALA A 96 -1.27 1.17 16.11
C ALA A 96 -0.21 0.04 16.09
N PRO A 97 0.28 -0.42 14.92
CA PRO A 97 1.35 -1.43 14.87
C PRO A 97 2.69 -0.95 15.43
N LEU A 98 3.01 0.35 15.36
CA LEU A 98 4.30 0.87 15.79
C LEU A 98 4.50 0.70 17.30
N GLY A 99 3.51 1.11 18.11
CA GLY A 99 3.59 1.00 19.56
C GLY A 99 3.63 -0.46 20.04
N THR A 100 2.80 -1.31 19.45
CA THR A 100 2.72 -2.74 19.85
C THR A 100 4.02 -3.49 19.56
N VAL A 101 4.64 -3.25 18.40
CA VAL A 101 5.92 -3.89 18.02
C VAL A 101 7.06 -3.41 18.92
N LEU A 102 7.16 -2.11 19.22
CA LEU A 102 8.22 -1.58 20.07
C LEU A 102 8.16 -2.16 21.50
N VAL A 103 6.97 -2.22 22.08
CA VAL A 103 6.77 -2.81 23.41
C VAL A 103 7.10 -4.30 23.42
N ALA A 104 6.69 -5.04 22.39
CA ALA A 104 7.02 -6.45 22.26
C ALA A 104 8.54 -6.67 22.14
N MET A 105 9.23 -5.89 21.31
CA MET A 105 10.67 -6.00 21.10
C MET A 105 11.49 -5.65 22.34
N LEU A 106 11.02 -4.75 23.20
CA LEU A 106 11.62 -4.51 24.51
C LEU A 106 11.58 -5.76 25.39
N GLY A 107 10.43 -6.47 25.42
CA GLY A 107 10.31 -7.72 26.15
C GLY A 107 11.21 -8.84 25.59
N VAL A 108 11.25 -8.97 24.27
CA VAL A 108 12.13 -9.94 23.59
C VAL A 108 13.61 -9.64 23.88
N GLY A 109 14.03 -8.37 23.81
CA GLY A 109 15.43 -7.99 24.04
C GLY A 109 15.92 -8.33 25.45
N VAL A 110 15.07 -8.18 26.47
CA VAL A 110 15.39 -8.60 27.85
C VAL A 110 15.50 -10.13 27.95
N ALA A 111 14.56 -10.85 27.33
CA ALA A 111 14.53 -12.31 27.36
C ALA A 111 15.71 -12.96 26.60
N GLU A 112 16.20 -12.34 25.51
CA GLU A 112 17.36 -12.84 24.76
C GLU A 112 18.70 -12.63 25.47
N HIS A 113 18.81 -11.62 26.33
CA HIS A 113 20.06 -11.28 27.05
C HIS A 113 20.15 -11.89 28.46
N SER A 114 19.13 -12.64 28.89
CA SER A 114 19.08 -13.35 30.17
C SER A 114 19.30 -14.84 29.97
#